data_AF-A0A9E4N3J6-F1
#
_entry.id   AF-A0A9E4N3J6-F1
#
_cell.length_a   1.000
_cell.length_b   1.000
_cell.length_c   1.000
_cell.angle_alpha   90.00
_cell.angle_beta   90.00
_cell.angle_gamma   90.00
#
_symmetry.space_group_name_H-M   'P 1'
#
loop_
_entity.id
_entity.type
_entity.pdbx_description
1 polymer ?
#
loop_
_entity_poly.entity_id
_entity_poly.type
_entity_poly.pdbx_seq_one_letter_code
_entity_poly.pdbx_strand_id
1 'polypeptide(L)'
;MILDNLIEVTISNNGSFYRELGYGRCKQGDRINVNLKHLPINSNKILNVTCDKCAAGFRRSYQLLNKSCNHLCYSCAKKDVGNKNKGNQWGFTSKHSGENHPRWNPDSEVKKRFAQRVHYLSSKQPLHLLENYDKPRGLCGVKGAYQLDHIVSISKAYDLGWKPEEVANLTNLRFIPWKENRLKGEG
;
A
#
# COMPACT_ATOMS: atom_id res chain seq x y z
N MET A 1 -0.57 -31.83 -2.27
CA MET A 1 -0.30 -32.85 -3.33
C MET A 1 -1.61 -33.44 -3.85
N ILE A 2 -1.81 -33.49 -5.18
CA ILE A 2 -3.02 -34.09 -5.78
C ILE A 2 -2.90 -35.62 -5.72
N LEU A 3 -3.95 -36.30 -5.25
CA LEU A 3 -3.97 -37.76 -5.10
C LEU A 3 -4.56 -38.48 -6.31
N ASP A 4 -5.46 -37.83 -7.04
CA ASP A 4 -6.16 -38.44 -8.17
C ASP A 4 -5.31 -38.38 -9.45
N ASN A 5 -5.03 -39.55 -10.05
CA ASN A 5 -4.31 -39.65 -11.32
C ASN A 5 -5.25 -39.90 -12.52
N LEU A 6 -6.41 -40.52 -12.28
CA LEU A 6 -7.44 -40.82 -13.28
C LEU A 6 -8.77 -40.26 -12.79
N ILE A 7 -9.45 -39.52 -13.68
CA ILE A 7 -10.70 -38.83 -13.37
C ILE A 7 -11.76 -39.21 -14.39
N GLU A 8 -12.93 -39.61 -13.90
CA GLU A 8 -14.08 -39.87 -14.76
C GLU A 8 -14.64 -38.56 -15.31
N VAL A 9 -14.71 -38.47 -16.64
CA VAL A 9 -15.27 -37.34 -17.36
C VAL A 9 -16.41 -37.81 -18.24
N THR A 10 -17.56 -37.18 -18.06
CA THR A 10 -18.67 -37.27 -19.02
C THR A 10 -18.38 -36.37 -20.21
N ILE A 11 -18.33 -36.95 -21.40
CA ILE A 11 -18.14 -36.24 -22.66
C ILE A 11 -19.35 -35.37 -22.92
N SER A 12 -19.10 -34.09 -23.17
CA SER A 12 -20.12 -33.12 -23.60
C SER A 12 -19.83 -32.73 -25.05
N ASN A 13 -19.83 -31.44 -25.37
CA ASN A 13 -19.48 -30.94 -26.70
C ASN A 13 -17.96 -30.96 -26.96
N ASN A 14 -17.18 -31.50 -26.02
CA ASN A 14 -15.71 -31.60 -26.07
C ASN A 14 -15.21 -32.99 -26.48
N GLY A 15 -16.03 -33.80 -27.15
CA GLY A 15 -15.63 -35.14 -27.59
C GLY A 15 -14.38 -35.13 -28.48
N SER A 16 -14.27 -34.19 -29.44
CA SER A 16 -13.10 -34.08 -30.34
C SER A 16 -11.78 -33.93 -29.60
N PHE A 17 -11.74 -33.08 -28.57
CA PHE A 17 -10.56 -32.85 -27.74
C PHE A 17 -10.00 -34.14 -27.16
N TYR A 18 -10.85 -35.03 -26.62
CA TYR A 18 -10.40 -36.30 -26.07
C TYR A 18 -10.02 -37.32 -27.14
N ARG A 19 -10.63 -37.27 -28.34
CA ARG A 19 -10.23 -38.14 -29.45
C ARG A 19 -8.82 -37.80 -29.93
N GLU A 20 -8.48 -36.52 -30.03
CA GLU A 20 -7.14 -36.03 -30.41
C GLU A 20 -6.08 -36.47 -29.40
N LEU A 21 -6.44 -36.57 -28.12
CA LEU A 21 -5.58 -37.09 -27.04
C LEU A 21 -5.49 -38.63 -26.99
N GLY A 22 -6.15 -39.34 -27.93
CA GLY A 22 -6.05 -40.78 -28.07
C GLY A 22 -7.08 -41.61 -27.28
N TYR A 23 -8.13 -41.00 -26.71
CA TYR A 23 -9.16 -41.71 -25.94
C TYR A 23 -10.19 -42.48 -26.79
N GLY A 24 -9.92 -42.70 -28.07
CA GLY A 24 -10.76 -43.50 -28.96
C GLY A 24 -12.01 -42.76 -29.45
N ARG A 25 -13.13 -43.48 -29.65
CA ARG A 25 -14.40 -42.87 -30.08
C ARG A 25 -15.13 -42.27 -28.87
N CYS A 26 -15.06 -40.95 -28.72
CA CYS A 26 -15.81 -40.21 -27.71
C CYS A 26 -17.07 -39.57 -28.30
N LYS A 27 -18.26 -40.03 -27.89
CA LYS A 27 -19.58 -39.44 -28.20
C LYS A 27 -20.13 -38.69 -27.00
N GLN A 28 -21.03 -37.74 -27.25
CA GLN A 28 -21.70 -36.99 -26.19
C GLN A 28 -22.47 -37.95 -25.25
N GLY A 29 -22.28 -37.79 -23.94
CA GLY A 29 -22.85 -38.65 -22.91
C GLY A 29 -21.94 -39.79 -22.45
N ASP A 30 -20.90 -40.14 -23.22
CA ASP A 30 -19.96 -41.20 -22.84
C ASP A 30 -19.21 -40.83 -21.56
N ARG A 31 -18.85 -41.84 -20.76
CA ARG A 31 -17.99 -41.68 -19.59
C ARG A 31 -16.63 -42.31 -19.87
N ILE A 32 -15.59 -41.51 -19.76
CA ILE A 32 -14.21 -41.97 -19.98
C ILE A 32 -13.34 -41.65 -18.77
N ASN A 33 -12.34 -42.49 -18.52
CA ASN A 33 -11.32 -42.24 -17.50
C ASN A 33 -10.15 -41.49 -18.14
N VAL A 34 -9.96 -40.23 -17.75
CA VAL A 34 -8.96 -39.33 -18.31
C VAL A 34 -7.82 -39.17 -17.33
N ASN A 35 -6.58 -39.12 -17.83
CA ASN A 35 -5.42 -38.79 -17.02
C ASN A 35 -5.52 -37.32 -16.56
N LEU A 36 -5.15 -37.02 -15.31
CA LEU A 36 -5.14 -35.67 -14.78
C LEU A 36 -4.46 -34.65 -15.73
N LYS A 37 -3.34 -35.03 -16.35
CA LYS A 37 -2.58 -34.18 -17.29
C LYS A 37 -3.36 -33.80 -18.55
N HIS A 38 -4.36 -34.60 -18.91
CA HIS A 38 -5.20 -34.41 -20.08
C HIS A 38 -6.50 -33.66 -19.75
N LEU A 39 -6.70 -33.25 -18.49
CA LEU A 39 -7.80 -32.36 -18.15
C LEU A 39 -7.51 -30.93 -18.63
N PRO A 40 -8.52 -30.24 -19.22
CA PRO A 40 -8.41 -28.82 -19.49
C PRO A 40 -8.08 -28.03 -18.22
N ILE A 41 -7.20 -27.02 -18.33
CA ILE A 41 -6.70 -26.23 -17.20
C ILE A 41 -7.84 -25.62 -16.36
N ASN A 42 -8.94 -25.23 -17.01
CA ASN A 42 -10.13 -24.64 -16.38
C ASN A 42 -11.22 -25.66 -15.99
N SER A 43 -10.88 -26.94 -15.87
CA SER A 43 -11.85 -27.97 -15.51
C SER A 43 -12.34 -27.81 -14.07
N ASN A 44 -13.66 -27.86 -13.87
CA ASN A 44 -14.31 -27.81 -12.55
C ASN A 44 -14.35 -29.17 -11.83
N LYS A 45 -13.69 -30.20 -12.38
CA LYS A 45 -13.66 -31.54 -11.76
C LYS A 45 -13.02 -31.48 -10.39
N ILE A 46 -13.69 -32.08 -9.41
CA ILE A 46 -13.27 -32.10 -8.01
C ILE A 46 -12.26 -33.23 -7.81
N LEU A 47 -11.10 -32.88 -7.25
CA LEU A 47 -10.01 -33.79 -6.96
C LEU A 47 -9.79 -33.92 -5.46
N ASN A 48 -9.30 -35.08 -5.03
CA ASN A 48 -8.76 -35.35 -3.71
C ASN A 48 -7.31 -34.85 -3.64
N VAL A 49 -7.02 -34.06 -2.62
CA VAL A 49 -5.74 -33.36 -2.47
C VAL A 49 -5.33 -33.40 -1.00
N THR A 50 -4.04 -33.52 -0.73
CA THR A 50 -3.48 -33.34 0.61
C THR A 50 -3.00 -31.91 0.79
N CYS A 51 -3.27 -31.36 1.96
CA CYS A 51 -2.80 -30.02 2.33
C CYS A 51 -1.28 -30.00 2.43
N ASP A 52 -0.62 -29.11 1.69
CA ASP A 52 0.85 -29.01 1.71
C ASP A 52 1.40 -28.55 3.07
N LYS A 53 0.55 -28.03 3.97
CA LYS A 53 0.94 -27.52 5.30
C LYS A 53 0.65 -28.47 6.46
N CYS A 54 -0.50 -29.14 6.45
CA CYS A 54 -0.93 -30.00 7.57
C CYS A 54 -1.24 -31.44 7.15
N ALA A 55 -0.96 -31.81 5.90
CA ALA A 55 -1.25 -33.12 5.30
C ALA A 55 -2.73 -33.56 5.29
N ALA A 56 -3.66 -32.79 5.89
CA ALA A 56 -5.08 -33.13 5.89
C ALA A 56 -5.64 -33.26 4.46
N GLY A 57 -6.43 -34.31 4.23
CA GLY A 57 -7.15 -34.51 2.98
C GLY A 57 -8.28 -33.50 2.81
N PHE A 58 -8.42 -32.96 1.59
CA PHE A 58 -9.51 -32.07 1.21
C PHE A 58 -9.86 -32.22 -0.27
N ARG A 59 -10.99 -31.66 -0.68
CA ARG A 59 -11.49 -31.69 -2.05
C ARG A 59 -11.50 -30.30 -2.67
N ARG A 60 -11.05 -30.15 -3.91
CA ARG A 60 -11.07 -28.86 -4.64
C ARG A 60 -11.11 -29.09 -6.15
N SER A 61 -11.62 -28.11 -6.90
CA SER A 61 -11.65 -28.19 -8.37
C SER A 61 -10.24 -28.08 -8.97
N TYR A 62 -10.01 -28.81 -10.07
CA TYR A 62 -8.76 -28.76 -10.83
C TYR A 62 -8.39 -27.34 -11.25
N GLN A 63 -9.36 -26.55 -11.71
CA GLN A 63 -9.16 -25.15 -12.06
C GLN A 63 -8.52 -24.34 -10.93
N LEU A 64 -9.03 -24.48 -9.71
CA LEU A 64 -8.48 -23.74 -8.57
C LEU A 64 -7.09 -24.26 -8.18
N LEU A 65 -6.87 -25.58 -8.27
CA LEU A 65 -5.58 -26.20 -7.98
C LEU A 65 -4.50 -25.75 -8.97
N ASN A 66 -4.84 -25.59 -10.25
CA ASN A 66 -3.91 -25.09 -11.28
C ASN A 66 -3.54 -23.62 -11.10
N LYS A 67 -4.46 -22.80 -10.57
CA LYS A 67 -4.20 -21.37 -10.30
C LYS A 67 -3.32 -21.14 -9.07
N SER A 68 -3.21 -22.13 -8.19
CA SER A 68 -2.50 -22.01 -6.92
C SER A 68 -1.18 -22.79 -6.94
N CYS A 69 -0.09 -22.14 -6.52
CA CYS A 69 1.19 -22.81 -6.29
C CYS A 69 1.21 -23.66 -5.01
N ASN A 70 0.32 -23.38 -4.05
CA ASN A 70 0.18 -24.12 -2.79
C ASN A 70 -1.25 -24.62 -2.62
N HIS A 71 -1.39 -25.92 -2.37
CA HIS A 71 -2.66 -26.61 -2.17
C HIS A 71 -2.98 -26.69 -0.67
N LEU A 72 -3.59 -25.62 -0.15
CA LEU A 72 -3.94 -25.52 1.27
C LEU A 72 -5.41 -25.90 1.53
N CYS A 73 -5.65 -26.68 2.59
CA CYS A 73 -6.99 -26.88 3.14
C CYS A 73 -7.57 -25.55 3.66
N TYR A 74 -8.89 -25.51 3.89
CA TYR A 74 -9.59 -24.29 4.30
C TYR A 74 -8.96 -23.63 5.54
N SER A 75 -8.70 -24.40 6.60
CA SER A 75 -8.12 -23.89 7.84
C SER A 75 -6.72 -23.31 7.66
N CYS A 76 -5.87 -23.97 6.87
CA CYS A 76 -4.52 -23.48 6.56
C CYS A 76 -4.55 -22.25 5.65
N ALA A 77 -5.43 -22.22 4.64
CA ALA A 77 -5.60 -21.07 3.76
C ALA A 77 -6.09 -19.84 4.52
N LYS A 78 -7.08 -20.00 5.42
CA LYS A 78 -7.57 -18.92 6.28
C LYS A 78 -6.46 -18.35 7.18
N LYS A 79 -5.64 -19.22 7.78
CA LYS A 79 -4.47 -18.81 8.58
C LYS A 79 -3.43 -18.08 7.73
N ASP A 80 -3.15 -18.57 6.51
CA ASP A 80 -2.19 -17.94 5.59
C ASP A 80 -2.61 -16.52 5.18
N VAL A 81 -3.87 -16.36 4.77
CA VAL A 81 -4.46 -15.05 4.46
C VAL A 81 -4.44 -14.14 5.69
N GLY A 82 -4.80 -14.67 6.87
CA GLY A 82 -4.74 -13.93 8.12
C GLY A 82 -3.33 -13.41 8.45
N ASN A 83 -2.29 -14.22 8.25
CA ASN A 83 -0.90 -13.83 8.47
C ASN A 83 -0.43 -12.76 7.48
N LYS A 84 -0.80 -12.88 6.19
CA LYS A 84 -0.53 -11.85 5.17
C LYS A 84 -1.20 -10.52 5.53
N ASN A 85 -2.45 -10.57 5.96
CA ASN A 85 -3.19 -9.38 6.37
C ASN A 85 -2.61 -8.74 7.64
N LYS A 86 -2.16 -9.55 8.62
CA LYS A 86 -1.45 -9.03 9.80
C LYS A 86 -0.18 -8.29 9.42
N GLY A 87 0.64 -8.81 8.50
CA GLY A 87 1.82 -8.09 8.00
C GLY A 87 1.48 -6.71 7.43
N ASN A 88 0.37 -6.61 6.70
CA ASN A 88 -0.09 -5.35 6.12
C ASN A 88 -0.72 -4.39 7.15
N GLN A 89 -1.39 -4.91 8.18
CA GLN A 89 -2.11 -4.11 9.18
C GLN A 89 -1.15 -3.33 10.11
N TRP A 90 0.08 -3.82 10.30
CA TRP A 90 1.11 -3.17 11.12
C TRP A 90 2.05 -2.25 10.31
N GLY A 91 1.71 -1.93 9.05
CA GLY A 91 2.44 -0.92 8.26
C GLY A 91 3.79 -1.35 7.69
N PHE A 92 4.31 -2.52 8.05
CA PHE A 92 5.63 -3.03 7.60
C PHE A 92 5.79 -3.15 6.07
N THR A 93 4.68 -3.28 5.34
CA THR A 93 4.66 -3.45 3.87
C THR A 93 3.77 -2.42 3.18
N SER A 94 3.29 -1.40 3.90
CA SER A 94 2.38 -0.42 3.29
C SER A 94 3.15 0.43 2.29
N LYS A 95 2.66 0.51 1.04
CA LYS A 95 3.19 1.42 0.00
C LYS A 95 3.01 2.91 0.34
N HIS A 96 2.58 3.22 1.56
CA HIS A 96 2.21 4.55 2.04
C HIS A 96 3.21 5.14 3.04
N SER A 97 4.28 4.41 3.38
CA SER A 97 5.30 4.87 4.33
C SER A 97 6.68 4.27 4.04
N GLY A 98 7.74 4.91 4.55
CA GLY A 98 9.12 4.50 4.34
C GLY A 98 9.64 4.76 2.91
N GLU A 99 10.85 4.26 2.62
CA GLU A 99 11.61 4.42 1.36
C GLU A 99 10.81 4.19 0.08
N ASN A 100 9.83 3.30 0.14
CA ASN A 100 9.01 2.92 -1.01
C ASN A 100 7.87 3.92 -1.32
N HIS A 101 7.70 4.98 -0.53
CA HIS A 101 6.66 5.99 -0.76
C HIS A 101 7.17 7.10 -1.71
N PRO A 102 6.40 7.53 -2.74
CA PRO A 102 6.85 8.54 -3.72
C PRO A 102 7.25 9.90 -3.13
N ARG A 103 6.78 10.22 -1.92
CA ARG A 103 7.15 11.45 -1.18
C ARG A 103 8.09 11.19 0.00
N TRP A 104 8.68 10.01 0.08
CA TRP A 104 9.65 9.72 1.13
C TRP A 104 10.91 10.53 0.88
N ASN A 105 11.39 11.20 1.94
CA ASN A 105 12.62 11.96 1.92
C ASN A 105 13.49 11.48 3.09
N PRO A 106 14.70 10.93 2.83
CA PRO A 106 15.62 10.50 3.88
C PRO A 106 16.00 11.65 4.83
N ASP A 107 16.05 12.88 4.32
CA ASP A 107 16.43 14.08 5.08
C ASP A 107 15.25 14.70 5.84
N SER A 108 14.06 14.08 5.80
CA SER A 108 12.86 14.61 6.46
C SER A 108 13.06 14.84 7.96
N GLU A 109 13.82 13.98 8.64
CA GLU A 109 14.12 14.12 10.06
C GLU A 109 15.09 15.29 10.32
N VAL A 110 16.10 15.48 9.46
CA VAL A 110 17.04 16.61 9.57
C VAL A 110 16.32 17.93 9.33
N LYS A 111 15.51 18.01 8.27
CA LYS A 111 14.69 19.19 7.95
C LYS A 111 13.67 19.49 9.05
N LYS A 112 13.09 18.46 9.67
CA LYS A 112 12.19 18.60 10.82
C LYS A 112 12.90 19.17 12.04
N ARG A 113 14.08 18.67 12.40
CA ARG A 113 14.89 19.21 13.51
C ARG A 113 15.30 20.66 13.26
N PHE A 114 15.69 20.98 12.03
CA PHE A 114 15.98 22.34 11.60
C PHE A 114 14.76 23.26 11.83
N ALA A 115 13.58 22.87 11.34
CA ALA A 115 12.36 23.66 11.50
C ALA A 115 11.96 23.86 12.97
N GLN A 116 12.05 22.81 13.78
CA GLN A 116 11.80 22.89 15.23
C GLN A 116 12.74 23.88 15.91
N ARG A 117 14.04 23.85 15.54
CA ARG A 117 15.03 24.78 16.07
C ARG A 117 14.73 26.22 15.68
N VAL A 118 14.37 26.47 14.42
CA VAL A 118 13.97 27.80 13.94
C VAL A 118 12.77 28.32 14.72
N HIS A 119 11.70 27.52 14.87
CA HIS A 119 10.51 27.95 15.63
C HIS A 119 10.84 28.31 17.08
N TYR A 120 11.69 27.51 17.73
CA TYR A 120 12.15 27.80 19.09
C TYR A 120 12.95 29.10 19.18
N LEU A 121 13.81 29.39 18.20
CA LEU A 121 14.60 30.62 18.18
C LEU A 121 13.73 31.85 17.83
N SER A 122 12.79 31.70 16.90
CA SER A 122 11.86 32.77 16.51
C SER A 122 10.95 33.19 17.66
N SER A 123 10.54 32.26 18.53
CA SER A 123 9.72 32.61 19.71
C SER A 123 10.47 33.41 20.77
N LYS A 124 11.82 33.41 20.73
CA LYS A 124 12.68 34.18 21.63
C LYS A 124 13.06 35.56 21.10
N GLN A 125 12.74 35.88 19.86
CA GLN A 125 13.00 37.20 19.30
C GLN A 125 12.12 38.26 19.97
N PRO A 126 12.54 39.54 19.99
CA PRO A 126 11.73 40.64 20.48
C PRO A 126 10.58 40.96 19.50
N LEU A 127 9.58 40.07 19.44
CA LEU A 127 8.48 40.14 18.46
C LEU A 127 7.64 41.43 18.56
N HIS A 128 7.67 42.11 19.71
CA HIS A 128 6.99 43.39 19.94
C HIS A 128 7.52 44.53 19.07
N LEU A 129 8.70 44.36 18.45
CA LEU A 129 9.28 45.32 17.51
C LEU A 129 8.75 45.15 16.09
N LEU A 130 8.03 44.05 15.79
CA LEU A 130 7.48 43.80 14.47
C LEU A 130 6.20 44.60 14.26
N GLU A 131 6.02 45.08 13.03
CA GLU A 131 4.75 45.65 12.59
C GLU A 131 3.62 44.62 12.75
N ASN A 132 2.42 45.10 13.14
CA ASN A 132 1.23 44.29 13.37
C ASN A 132 1.34 43.31 14.56
N TYR A 133 2.30 43.50 15.48
CA TYR A 133 2.36 42.74 16.73
C TYR A 133 1.10 42.89 17.60
N ASP A 134 0.46 44.07 17.55
CA ASP A 134 -0.79 44.39 18.24
C ASP A 134 -2.01 43.63 17.69
N LYS A 135 -1.90 43.00 16.52
CA LYS A 135 -3.01 42.31 15.87
C LYS A 135 -3.32 40.96 16.52
N PRO A 136 -4.59 40.50 16.46
CA PRO A 136 -4.96 39.24 17.06
C PRO A 136 -4.27 38.08 16.34
N ARG A 137 -3.36 37.40 17.03
CA ARG A 137 -2.77 36.15 16.55
C ARG A 137 -3.79 35.03 16.58
N GLY A 138 -3.88 34.25 15.51
CA GLY A 138 -4.88 33.19 15.44
C GLY A 138 -4.63 32.13 14.38
N LEU A 139 -5.59 31.21 14.28
CA LEU A 139 -5.56 30.10 13.34
C LEU A 139 -5.96 30.55 11.92
N CYS A 140 -5.51 29.78 10.92
CA CYS A 140 -5.97 29.92 9.55
C CYS A 140 -7.51 29.71 9.49
N GLY A 141 -8.21 30.58 8.76
CA GLY A 141 -9.67 30.57 8.66
C GLY A 141 -10.39 31.55 9.61
N VAL A 142 -9.72 32.07 10.65
CA VAL A 142 -10.34 32.99 11.61
C VAL A 142 -10.34 34.43 11.06
N LYS A 143 -11.52 35.06 10.95
CA LYS A 143 -11.64 36.42 10.40
C LYS A 143 -10.79 37.41 11.22
N GLY A 144 -9.92 38.16 10.53
CA GLY A 144 -9.04 39.16 11.15
C GLY A 144 -7.78 38.60 11.82
N ALA A 145 -7.55 37.28 11.82
CA ALA A 145 -6.39 36.70 12.47
C ALA A 145 -5.07 36.91 11.68
N TYR A 146 -4.01 37.19 12.43
CA TYR A 146 -2.64 37.30 11.93
C TYR A 146 -1.81 36.10 12.38
N GLN A 147 -0.76 35.81 11.62
CA GLN A 147 0.19 34.73 11.88
C GLN A 147 1.61 35.27 11.83
N LEU A 148 2.48 34.72 12.68
CA LEU A 148 3.92 34.95 12.60
C LEU A 148 4.46 34.09 11.46
N ASP A 149 4.98 34.73 10.42
CA ASP A 149 5.52 34.10 9.21
C ASP A 149 7.01 34.47 9.05
N HIS A 150 7.75 33.59 8.36
CA HIS A 150 9.14 33.83 7.96
C HIS A 150 9.16 34.35 6.53
N ILE A 151 9.69 35.54 6.27
CA ILE A 151 9.77 36.16 4.92
C ILE A 151 10.34 35.15 3.92
N VAL A 152 11.55 34.64 4.19
CA VAL A 152 12.09 33.43 3.58
C VAL A 152 11.60 32.23 4.38
N SER A 153 10.82 31.35 3.73
CA SER A 153 10.25 30.19 4.38
C SER A 153 11.32 29.24 4.93
N ILE A 154 11.01 28.55 6.03
CA ILE A 154 11.92 27.59 6.67
C ILE A 154 12.39 26.52 5.66
N SER A 155 11.48 26.03 4.82
CA SER A 155 11.82 25.05 3.78
C SER A 155 12.84 25.60 2.79
N LYS A 156 12.58 26.79 2.24
CA LYS A 156 13.48 27.43 1.28
C LYS A 156 14.83 27.75 1.91
N ALA A 157 14.84 28.23 3.15
CA ALA A 157 16.07 28.54 3.88
C ALA A 157 16.90 27.29 4.18
N TYR A 158 16.26 26.16 4.50
CA TYR A 158 16.94 24.87 4.63
C TYR A 158 17.58 24.45 3.31
N ASP A 159 16.84 24.53 2.21
CA ASP A 159 17.32 24.15 0.88
C ASP A 159 18.46 25.09 0.39
N LEU A 160 18.50 26.34 0.88
CA LEU A 160 19.59 27.31 0.66
C LEU A 160 20.76 27.20 1.65
N GLY A 161 20.71 26.29 2.63
CA GLY A 161 21.78 26.07 3.59
C GLY A 161 21.94 27.15 4.67
N TRP A 162 20.89 27.93 4.95
CA TRP A 162 20.92 28.93 6.02
C TRP A 162 21.00 28.27 7.39
N LYS A 163 21.61 28.94 8.36
CA LYS A 163 21.64 28.48 9.76
C LYS A 163 20.31 28.80 10.44
N PRO A 164 19.85 27.97 11.40
CA PRO A 164 18.60 28.24 12.12
C PRO A 164 18.51 29.63 12.75
N GLU A 165 19.64 30.16 13.22
CA GLU A 165 19.77 31.50 13.81
C GLU A 165 19.53 32.61 12.79
N GLU A 166 19.96 32.41 11.54
CA GLU A 166 19.77 33.36 10.44
C GLU A 166 18.29 33.37 10.01
N VAL A 167 17.67 32.20 9.89
CA VAL A 167 16.24 32.08 9.55
C VAL A 167 15.36 32.66 10.65
N ALA A 168 15.74 32.46 11.91
CA ALA A 168 14.98 32.91 13.07
C ALA A 168 15.20 34.38 13.42
N ASN A 169 16.09 35.09 12.71
CA ASN A 169 16.36 36.49 12.96
C ASN A 169 15.09 37.35 12.79
N LEU A 170 14.94 38.37 13.63
CA LEU A 170 13.83 39.32 13.58
C LEU A 170 13.62 39.91 12.17
N THR A 171 14.68 40.18 11.41
CA THR A 171 14.60 40.72 10.05
C THR A 171 13.92 39.79 9.05
N ASN A 172 13.87 38.49 9.35
CA ASN A 172 13.18 37.48 8.54
C ASN A 172 11.78 37.16 9.09
N LEU A 173 11.31 37.82 10.14
CA LEU A 173 10.00 37.59 10.75
C LEU A 173 9.03 38.72 10.42
N ARG A 174 7.75 38.38 10.26
CA ARG A 174 6.67 39.36 10.09
C ARG A 174 5.33 38.81 10.56
N PHE A 175 4.43 39.70 10.96
CA PHE A 175 3.02 39.37 11.12
C PHE A 175 2.26 39.67 9.83
N ILE A 176 1.60 38.66 9.28
CA ILE A 176 0.75 38.79 8.10
C ILE A 176 -0.63 38.19 8.35
N PRO A 177 -1.69 38.68 7.68
CA PRO A 177 -3.00 38.05 7.71
C PRO A 177 -2.91 36.57 7.31
N TRP A 178 -3.66 35.69 7.98
CA TRP A 178 -3.62 34.25 7.68
C TRP A 178 -3.91 33.92 6.21
N LYS A 179 -4.74 34.74 5.54
CA LYS A 179 -5.08 34.58 4.13
C LYS A 179 -3.84 34.73 3.24
N GLU A 180 -3.02 35.73 3.53
CA GLU A 180 -1.77 35.98 2.79
C GLU A 180 -0.75 34.89 3.05
N ASN A 181 -0.64 34.43 4.31
CA ASN A 181 0.25 33.33 4.66
C ASN A 181 -0.10 32.04 3.90
N ARG A 182 -1.40 31.75 3.73
CA ARG A 182 -1.86 30.59 2.96
C ARG A 182 -1.54 30.72 1.48
N LEU A 183 -1.82 31.87 0.87
CA LEU A 183 -1.56 32.11 -0.56
C LEU A 183 -0.08 31.97 -0.92
N LYS A 184 0.81 32.35 -0.01
CA LYS A 184 2.26 32.18 -0.16
C LYS A 184 2.69 30.70 -0.27
N GLY A 185 1.95 29.78 0.34
CA GLY A 185 2.25 28.35 0.28
C GLY A 185 1.70 27.63 -0.97
N GLU A 186 0.88 28.31 -1.77
CA GLU A 186 0.23 27.76 -2.97
C GLU A 186 1.00 28.09 -4.28
N GLY A 187 2.07 28.89 -4.22
CA GLY A 187 2.96 29.23 -5.34
C GLY A 187 4.38 28.70 -5.15
#